data_AF-A0A192A189-F1
#
_entry.id   AF-A0A192A189-F1
#
_cell.length_a   1.000
_cell.length_b   1.000
_cell.length_c   1.000
_cell.angle_alpha   90.00
_cell.angle_beta   90.00
_cell.angle_gamma   90.00
#
_symmetry.space_group_name_H-M   'P 1'
#
loop_
_entity.id
_entity.type
_entity.pdbx_description
1 polymer ?
#
loop_
_entity_poly.entity_id
_entity_poly.type
_entity_poly.pdbx_seq_one_letter_code
_entity_poly.pdbx_strand_id
1 'polypeptide(L)'
;MTDPQAVPDIRRYQAHAELFDKLSKLRAFLSMLHASGFEHFRAMDETRQAEYLWTCLDYAEGAYTALTVWDGMDVVNQEDLH
;
A
#
# COMPACT_ATOMS: atom_id res chain seq x y z
N MET A 1 -37.42 -1.94 -5.27
CA MET A 1 -36.79 -1.34 -4.07
C MET A 1 -35.31 -1.15 -4.39
N THR A 2 -34.96 0.01 -4.93
CA THR A 2 -33.59 0.46 -5.07
C THR A 2 -33.46 1.63 -4.13
N ASP A 3 -32.67 1.46 -3.07
CA ASP A 3 -32.44 2.50 -2.08
C ASP A 3 -31.69 3.67 -2.75
N PRO A 4 -32.28 4.87 -2.90
CA PRO A 4 -31.64 6.01 -3.54
C PRO A 4 -30.56 6.67 -2.66
N GLN A 5 -30.27 6.12 -1.47
CA GLN A 5 -29.31 6.65 -0.51
C GLN A 5 -28.08 5.77 -0.28
N ALA A 6 -27.85 4.74 -1.11
CA ALA A 6 -26.53 4.11 -1.20
C ALA A 6 -25.56 5.06 -1.91
N VAL A 7 -25.23 6.18 -1.26
CA VAL A 7 -24.10 7.03 -1.66
C VAL A 7 -22.88 6.11 -1.68
N PRO A 8 -22.20 5.98 -2.83
CA PRO A 8 -20.97 5.20 -2.89
C PRO A 8 -20.03 5.72 -1.81
N ASP A 9 -19.45 4.84 -0.99
CA ASP A 9 -18.42 5.24 -0.04
C ASP A 9 -17.16 5.62 -0.85
N ILE A 10 -17.12 6.87 -1.31
CA ILE A 10 -16.07 7.42 -2.18
C ILE A 10 -14.70 7.19 -1.56
N ARG A 11 -14.62 7.24 -0.22
CA ARG A 11 -13.40 7.04 0.54
C ARG A 11 -12.91 5.60 0.45
N ARG A 12 -13.80 4.61 0.57
CA ARG A 12 -13.43 3.20 0.31
C ARG A 12 -12.99 3.01 -1.14
N TYR A 13 -13.70 3.55 -2.12
CA TYR A 13 -13.28 3.44 -3.52
C TYR A 13 -11.90 4.05 -3.79
N GLN A 14 -11.59 5.19 -3.17
CA GLN A 14 -10.26 5.81 -3.23
C GLN A 14 -9.20 4.95 -2.54
N ALA A 15 -9.51 4.40 -1.37
CA ALA A 15 -8.62 3.51 -0.63
C ALA A 15 -8.30 2.23 -1.42
N HIS A 16 -9.28 1.66 -2.13
CA HIS A 16 -9.02 0.52 -3.02
C HIS A 16 -8.07 0.88 -4.17
N ALA A 17 -8.25 2.05 -4.79
CA ALA A 17 -7.36 2.52 -5.85
C ALA A 17 -5.92 2.73 -5.33
N GLU A 18 -5.78 3.33 -4.15
CA GLU A 18 -4.49 3.55 -3.49
C GLU A 18 -3.82 2.23 -3.07
N LEU A 19 -4.60 1.29 -2.53
CA LEU A 19 -4.15 -0.07 -2.22
C LEU A 19 -3.57 -0.75 -3.47
N PHE A 20 -4.31 -0.71 -4.57
CA PHE A 20 -3.87 -1.31 -5.84
C PHE A 20 -2.59 -0.64 -6.38
N ASP A 21 -2.51 0.69 -6.33
CA ASP A 21 -1.33 1.44 -6.77
C ASP A 21 -0.08 1.07 -5.94
N LYS A 22 -0.19 1.12 -4.60
CA LYS A 22 0.92 0.81 -3.69
C LYS A 22 1.39 -0.64 -3.83
N LEU A 23 0.47 -1.61 -3.91
CA LEU A 23 0.81 -3.02 -4.15
C LEU A 23 1.46 -3.24 -5.52
N SER A 24 0.98 -2.55 -6.56
CA SER A 24 1.56 -2.64 -7.91
C SER A 24 2.99 -2.11 -7.95
N LYS A 25 3.25 -0.98 -7.29
CA LYS A 25 4.59 -0.39 -7.17
C LYS A 25 5.54 -1.29 -6.37
N LEU A 26 5.08 -1.81 -5.22
CA LEU A 26 5.85 -2.75 -4.41
C LEU A 26 6.22 -4.00 -5.22
N ARG A 27 5.23 -4.59 -5.93
CA ARG A 27 5.47 -5.75 -6.79
C ARG A 27 6.49 -5.44 -7.88
N ALA A 28 6.38 -4.27 -8.54
CA ALA A 28 7.30 -3.88 -9.60
C ALA A 28 8.74 -3.76 -9.08
N PHE A 29 8.92 -3.12 -7.91
CA PHE A 29 10.21 -3.04 -7.24
C PHE A 29 10.76 -4.43 -6.96
N LEU A 30 10.07 -5.24 -6.16
CA LEU A 30 10.54 -6.58 -5.81
C LEU A 30 10.79 -7.48 -7.04
N SER A 31 10.04 -7.28 -8.13
CA SER A 31 10.26 -7.99 -9.39
C SER A 31 11.55 -7.56 -10.07
N MET A 32 11.93 -6.28 -10.01
CA MET A 32 13.24 -5.81 -10.49
C MET A 32 14.36 -6.42 -9.65
N LEU A 33 14.21 -6.49 -8.32
CA LEU A 33 15.19 -7.17 -7.45
C LEU A 33 15.34 -8.65 -7.83
N HIS A 34 14.21 -9.32 -8.04
CA HIS A 34 14.20 -10.73 -8.43
C HIS A 34 14.79 -10.97 -9.83
N ALA A 35 14.46 -10.13 -10.82
CA ALA A 35 14.91 -10.27 -12.20
C ALA A 35 16.38 -9.87 -12.41
N SER A 36 16.84 -8.80 -11.76
CA SER A 36 18.25 -8.38 -11.76
C SER A 36 19.12 -9.22 -10.84
N GLY A 37 18.51 -10.03 -9.97
CA GLY A 37 19.17 -10.92 -9.03
C GLY A 37 19.56 -10.24 -7.73
N PHE A 38 19.45 -10.99 -6.62
CA PHE A 38 19.86 -10.51 -5.29
C PHE A 38 21.34 -10.09 -5.24
N GLU A 39 22.19 -10.68 -6.08
CA GLU A 39 23.59 -10.31 -6.21
C GLU A 39 23.78 -8.87 -6.70
N HIS A 40 22.92 -8.40 -7.64
CA HIS A 40 22.97 -7.02 -8.10
C HIS A 40 22.66 -6.05 -6.96
N PHE A 41 21.66 -6.36 -6.13
CA PHE A 41 21.34 -5.56 -4.97
C PHE A 41 22.49 -5.50 -3.96
N ARG A 42 23.14 -6.65 -3.69
CA ARG A 42 24.31 -6.71 -2.82
C ARG A 42 25.52 -5.96 -3.36
N ALA A 43 25.61 -5.75 -4.67
CA ALA A 43 26.67 -5.00 -5.32
C ALA A 43 26.43 -3.48 -5.31
N MET A 44 25.23 -3.01 -4.94
CA MET A 44 24.94 -1.59 -4.76
C MET A 44 25.62 -1.03 -3.51
N ASP A 45 25.84 0.28 -3.47
CA ASP A 45 26.26 0.94 -2.23
C ASP A 45 25.19 0.86 -1.14
N GLU A 46 25.61 0.91 0.13
CA GLU A 46 24.74 0.74 1.29
C GLU A 46 23.60 1.77 1.32
N THR A 47 23.88 3.02 0.91
CA THR A 47 22.87 4.08 0.85
C THR A 47 21.77 3.72 -0.14
N ARG A 48 22.12 3.27 -1.36
CA ARG A 48 21.14 2.81 -2.35
C ARG A 48 20.38 1.57 -1.92
N GLN A 49 21.04 0.63 -1.24
CA GLN A 49 20.35 -0.53 -0.66
C GLN A 49 19.30 -0.08 0.37
N ALA A 50 19.67 0.84 1.26
CA ALA A 50 18.76 1.39 2.26
C ALA A 50 17.59 2.16 1.62
N GLU A 51 17.84 3.03 0.65
CA GLU A 51 16.80 3.76 -0.09
C GLU A 51 15.81 2.82 -0.79
N TYR A 52 16.34 1.76 -1.39
CA TYR A 52 15.52 0.75 -2.05
C TYR A 52 14.61 0.01 -1.07
N LEU A 53 15.17 -0.47 0.05
CA LEU A 53 14.40 -1.13 1.10
C LEU A 53 13.38 -0.20 1.75
N TRP A 54 13.77 1.07 1.98
CA TRP A 54 12.89 2.10 2.49
C TRP A 54 11.71 2.36 1.56
N THR A 55 11.95 2.42 0.26
CA THR A 55 10.89 2.58 -0.74
C THR A 55 9.90 1.41 -0.73
N CYS A 56 10.41 0.18 -0.58
CA CYS A 56 9.55 -0.99 -0.41
C CYS A 56 8.70 -0.91 0.88
N LEU A 57 9.29 -0.43 1.98
CA LEU A 57 8.58 -0.24 3.24
C LEU A 57 7.47 0.83 3.10
N ASP A 58 7.75 1.97 2.48
CA ASP A 58 6.74 3.02 2.23
C ASP A 58 5.54 2.50 1.41
N TYR A 59 5.80 1.69 0.38
CA TYR A 59 4.72 1.09 -0.39
C TYR A 59 3.92 0.07 0.43
N ALA A 60 4.58 -0.72 1.28
CA ALA A 60 3.90 -1.69 2.14
C ALA A 60 3.04 -0.99 3.21
N GLU A 61 3.57 0.04 3.86
CA GLU A 61 2.83 0.82 4.88
C GLU A 61 1.66 1.60 4.26
N GLY A 62 1.85 2.20 3.09
CA GLY A 62 0.78 2.85 2.34
C GLY A 62 -0.32 1.87 1.93
N ALA A 63 0.04 0.67 1.45
CA ALA A 63 -0.92 -0.38 1.14
C ALA A 63 -1.69 -0.85 2.40
N TYR A 64 -1.00 -1.04 3.53
CA TYR A 64 -1.64 -1.44 4.78
C TYR A 64 -2.64 -0.40 5.29
N THR A 65 -2.27 0.89 5.21
CA THR A 65 -3.15 2.00 5.57
C THR A 65 -4.39 2.02 4.67
N ALA A 66 -4.20 1.91 3.35
CA ALA A 66 -5.30 1.88 2.38
C ALA A 66 -6.22 0.67 2.58
N LEU A 67 -5.67 -0.51 2.91
CA LEU A 67 -6.45 -1.70 3.24
C LEU A 67 -7.33 -1.49 4.48
N THR A 68 -6.77 -0.88 5.53
CA THR A 68 -7.50 -0.57 6.76
C THR A 68 -8.73 0.32 6.49
N VAL A 69 -8.58 1.32 5.61
CA VAL A 69 -9.68 2.20 5.20
C VAL A 69 -10.68 1.48 4.29
N TRP A 70 -10.19 0.65 3.36
CA TRP A 70 -11.04 -0.16 2.49
C TRP A 70 -11.94 -1.12 3.27
N ASP A 71 -11.38 -1.78 4.28
CA ASP A 71 -12.09 -2.72 5.15
C ASP A 71 -13.03 -2.01 6.14
N GLY A 72 -12.97 -0.67 6.23
CA GLY A 72 -13.78 0.15 7.13
C GLY A 72 -13.37 0.05 8.61
N MET A 73 -12.19 -0.50 8.89
CA MET A 73 -11.64 -0.65 10.25
C MET A 73 -11.09 0.66 10.82
N ASP A 74 -10.84 1.64 9.95
CA ASP A 74 -10.43 2.98 10.34
C ASP A 74 -11.50 3.71 11.19
N VAL A 75 -12.78 3.36 11.02
CA VAL A 75 -13.92 3.97 11.74
C VAL A 75 -14.07 3.36 13.13
N VAL A 76 -13.84 2.05 13.27
CA VAL A 76 -13.89 1.32 14.55
C VAL A 76 -12.87 1.87 15.56
N ASN A 77 -11.67 2.19 15.08
CA ASN A 77 -10.62 2.79 15.92
C ASN A 77 -10.92 4.24 16.36
N GLN A 78 -11.86 4.95 15.72
CA GLN A 78 -12.26 6.30 16.14
C GLN A 78 -13.36 6.28 17.21
N GLU A 79 -14.24 5.27 17.21
CA GLU A 79 -15.33 5.14 18.19
C GLU A 79 -14.82 4.65 19.56
N ASP A 80 -13.75 3.85 19.59
CA ASP A 80 -13.10 3.39 20.84
C ASP A 80 -12.26 4.47 21.57
N LEU A 81 -12.13 5.66 20.98
CA LEU A 81 -11.41 6.80 21.55
C LEU A 81 -12.33 7.89 22.15
N HIS A 82 -13.65 7.65 22.20
CA HIS A 82 -14.65 8.59 22.70
C HIS A 82 -15.48 8.08 23.88
#